data_AF-A0A538SJF2-F1
#
_entry.id   AF-A0A538SJF2-F1
#
_cell.length_a   1.000
_cell.length_b   1.000
_cell.length_c   1.000
_cell.angle_alpha   90.00
_cell.angle_beta   90.00
_cell.angle_gamma   90.00
#
_symmetry.space_group_name_H-M   'P 1'
#
loop_
_entity.id
_entity.type
_entity.pdbx_description
1 polymer ?
#
loop_
_entity_poly.entity_id
_entity_poly.type
_entity_poly.pdbx_seq_one_letter_code
_entity_poly.pdbx_strand_id
1 'polypeptide(L)' 'MAWRKIYDEFAPTAKKMGVASQVVYRSIANPNDITVINDFKTLEKAKAFAASPELKAAMEKAHVTG' A
#
# COMPACT_ATOMS: atom_id res chain seq x y z
N MET A 1 -12.89 8.44 -4.22
CA MET A 1 -11.66 8.69 -3.42
C MET A 1 -10.47 8.58 -4.35
N ALA A 2 -9.71 9.66 -4.55
CA ALA A 2 -8.60 9.69 -5.52
C ALA A 2 -7.46 8.71 -5.15
N TRP A 3 -7.15 8.62 -3.85
CA TRP A 3 -6.18 7.67 -3.31
C TRP A 3 -6.45 6.22 -3.72
N ARG A 4 -7.71 5.77 -3.57
CA ARG A 4 -8.09 4.37 -3.79
C ARG A 4 -7.81 3.91 -5.22
N LYS A 5 -8.05 4.78 -6.21
CA LYS A 5 -7.78 4.48 -7.62
C LYS A 5 -6.29 4.19 -7.84
N ILE A 6 -5.41 5.02 -7.28
CA ILE A 6 -3.96 4.87 -7.43
C ILE A 6 -3.46 3.62 -6.70
N TYR A 7 -4.01 3.34 -5.51
CA TYR A 7 -3.73 2.11 -4.78
C TYR A 7 -4.15 0.86 -5.57
N ASP A 8 -5.35 0.85 -6.16
CA ASP A 8 -5.83 -0.27 -6.99
C ASP A 8 -4.98 -0.43 -8.27
N GLU A 9 -4.52 0.66 -8.88
CA GLU A 9 -3.57 0.65 -10.01
C GLU A 9 -2.20 0.07 -9.62
N PHE A 10 -1.77 0.23 -8.36
CA PHE A 10 -0.50 -0.29 -7.85
C PHE A 10 -0.57 -1.77 -7.46
N ALA A 11 -1.77 -2.33 -7.21
CA ALA A 11 -1.94 -3.71 -6.75
C ALA A 11 -1.21 -4.78 -7.60
N PRO A 12 -1.17 -4.71 -8.94
CA PRO A 12 -0.38 -5.65 -9.75
C PRO A 12 1.12 -5.60 -9.46
N THR A 13 1.67 -4.40 -9.22
CA THR A 13 3.07 -4.20 -8.83
C THR A 13 3.32 -4.75 -7.44
N ALA A 14 2.46 -4.42 -6.47
CA ALA A 14 2.54 -4.95 -5.11
C ALA A 14 2.54 -6.50 -5.08
N LYS A 15 1.69 -7.13 -5.89
CA LYS A 15 1.65 -8.60 -6.03
C LYS A 15 2.97 -9.17 -6.59
N LYS A 16 3.56 -8.52 -7.61
CA LYS A 16 4.88 -8.93 -8.16
C LYS A 16 5.99 -8.79 -7.12
N MET A 17 5.87 -7.82 -6.22
CA MET A 17 6.80 -7.58 -5.10
C MET A 17 6.59 -8.52 -3.91
N GLY A 18 5.57 -9.39 -3.96
CA GLY A 18 5.39 -10.47 -2.99
C GLY A 18 4.27 -10.27 -1.98
N VAL A 19 3.41 -9.26 -2.14
CA VAL A 19 2.16 -9.15 -1.38
C VAL A 19 1.28 -10.35 -1.69
N ALA A 20 0.92 -11.11 -0.65
CA ALA A 20 0.10 -12.32 -0.74
C ALA A 20 -1.39 -12.00 -0.54
N SER A 21 -1.69 -11.13 0.41
CA SER A 21 -3.03 -10.59 0.67
C SER A 21 -2.91 -9.14 1.15
N GLN A 22 -4.01 -8.40 1.01
CA GLN A 22 -4.09 -7.02 1.47
C GLN A 22 -5.47 -6.73 2.05
N VAL A 23 -5.50 -5.89 3.08
CA VAL A 23 -6.74 -5.38 3.68
C VAL A 23 -6.63 -3.87 3.85
N VAL A 24 -7.68 -3.16 3.48
CA VAL A 24 -7.76 -1.69 3.58
C VAL A 24 -8.82 -1.33 4.61
N TYR A 25 -8.42 -0.60 5.64
CA TYR A 25 -9.30 -0.01 6.63
C TYR A 25 -9.36 1.50 6.43
N ARG A 26 -10.55 2.07 6.64
CA ARG A 26 -10.76 3.51 6.73
C ARG A 26 -11.25 3.85 8.11
N SER A 27 -10.61 4.83 8.74
CA SER A 27 -11.01 5.30 10.07
C SER A 27 -12.43 5.86 10.04
N ILE A 28 -13.20 5.56 11.10
CA ILE A 28 -14.54 6.13 11.30
C ILE A 28 -14.48 7.59 11.80
N ALA A 29 -13.35 7.98 12.42
CA ALA A 29 -13.15 9.31 12.98
C ALA A 29 -12.59 10.29 11.93
N ASN A 30 -11.75 9.80 11.01
CA ASN A 30 -11.18 10.60 9.93
C ASN A 30 -11.21 9.81 8.60
N PRO A 31 -12.07 10.15 7.63
CA PRO A 31 -12.17 9.41 6.37
C PRO A 31 -10.93 9.52 5.47
N ASN A 32 -9.98 10.44 5.79
CA ASN A 32 -8.68 10.56 5.13
C ASN A 32 -7.60 9.69 5.78
N ASP A 33 -7.86 9.11 6.95
CA ASP A 33 -6.95 8.19 7.60
C ASP A 33 -7.26 6.75 7.14
N ILE A 34 -6.28 6.17 6.45
CA ILE A 34 -6.38 4.87 5.78
C ILE A 34 -5.23 3.99 6.27
N THR A 35 -5.56 2.81 6.79
CA THR A 35 -4.57 1.79 7.13
C THR A 35 -4.63 0.66 6.11
N VAL A 36 -3.47 0.34 5.52
CA VAL A 36 -3.32 -0.80 4.62
C VAL A 36 -2.44 -1.85 5.28
N ILE A 37 -2.97 -3.05 5.43
CA ILE A 37 -2.19 -4.22 5.87
C ILE A 37 -1.86 -5.04 4.63
N ASN A 38 -0.59 -5.37 4.45
CA ASN A 38 -0.11 -6.25 3.40
C ASN A 38 0.58 -7.47 4.03
N ASP A 39 0.13 -8.66 3.66
CA ASP A 39 0.71 -9.90 4.13
C ASP A 39 1.79 -10.39 3.17
N PHE A 40 2.86 -10.93 3.73
CA PHE A 40 3.97 -11.50 2.99
C PHE A 40 4.29 -12.90 3.51
N LYS A 41 4.78 -13.76 2.61
CA LYS A 41 5.23 -15.10 2.98
C LYS A 41 6.53 -15.09 3.81
N THR A 42 7.32 -14.02 3.71
CA THR A 42 8.61 -13.89 4.42
C THR A 42 8.83 -12.46 4.88
N LEU A 43 9.55 -12.31 6.00
CA LEU A 43 9.96 -11.00 6.54
C LEU A 43 10.83 -10.21 5.56
N GLU A 44 11.71 -10.90 4.81
CA GLU A 44 12.57 -10.28 3.81
C GLU A 44 11.77 -9.56 2.73
N LYS A 45 10.71 -10.19 2.19
CA LYS A 45 9.83 -9.57 1.20
C LYS A 45 9.05 -8.39 1.79
N ALA A 46 8.60 -8.51 3.03
CA ALA A 46 7.94 -7.41 3.72
C ALA A 46 8.87 -6.19 3.85
N LYS A 47 10.12 -6.41 4.28
CA LYS A 47 11.13 -5.35 4.41
C LYS A 47 11.49 -4.73 3.07
N ALA A 48 11.70 -5.55 2.04
CA ALA A 48 12.01 -5.08 0.69
C ALA A 48 10.85 -4.23 0.11
N PHE A 49 9.60 -4.65 0.30
CA PHE A 49 8.44 -3.89 -0.13
C PHE A 49 8.33 -2.56 0.61
N ALA A 50 8.47 -2.55 1.93
CA ALA A 50 8.41 -1.34 2.76
C ALA A 50 9.50 -0.32 2.41
N ALA A 51 10.67 -0.77 1.95
CA ALA A 51 11.77 0.08 1.52
C ALA A 51 11.73 0.46 0.02
N SER A 52 10.72 0.02 -0.73
CA SER A 52 10.74 0.14 -2.19
C SER A 52 10.49 1.57 -2.69
N PRO A 53 11.29 2.06 -3.66
CA PRO A 53 11.03 3.31 -4.34
C PRO A 53 9.68 3.35 -5.06
N GLU A 54 9.22 2.21 -5.58
CA GLU A 54 7.95 2.08 -6.29
C GLU A 54 6.75 2.30 -5.36
N LEU A 55 6.80 1.75 -4.14
CA LEU A 55 5.78 2.03 -3.12
C LEU A 55 5.78 3.51 -2.76
N LYS A 56 6.97 4.09 -2.53
CA LYS A 56 7.09 5.51 -2.19
C LYS A 56 6.52 6.42 -3.29
N ALA A 57 6.86 6.17 -4.56
CA ALA A 57 6.34 6.93 -5.68
C ALA A 57 4.82 6.78 -5.84
N ALA A 58 4.26 5.59 -5.59
CA ALA A 58 2.82 5.38 -5.59
C ALA A 58 2.12 6.14 -4.45
N MET A 59 2.71 6.15 -3.25
CA MET A 59 2.22 6.92 -2.10
C MET A 59 2.24 8.43 -2.39
N GLU A 60 3.33 8.94 -2.94
CA GLU A 60 3.47 10.35 -3.33
C GLU A 60 2.44 10.76 -4.39
N LYS A 61 2.28 9.95 -5.45
CA LYS A 61 1.25 10.15 -6.49
C LYS A 61 -0.16 10.17 -5.90
N ALA A 62 -0.39 9.38 -4.85
CA ALA A 62 -1.65 9.32 -4.14
C ALA A 62 -1.81 10.39 -3.05
N HIS A 63 -0.84 11.30 -2.93
CA HIS A 63 -0.79 12.35 -1.90
C HIS A 63 -0.88 11.79 -0.47
N VAL A 64 -0.35 10.58 -0.24
CA VAL A 64 -0.24 9.97 1.08
C VAL A 64 0.98 10.54 1.78
N THR A 65 0.78 11.09 2.96
CA THR A 65 1.84 11.34 3.95
C THR A 65 1.85 10.20 4.95
N GLY A 66 2.96 9.48 5.04
CA GLY A 66 3.16 8.31 5.91
C GLY A 66 4.60 8.21 6.37
#